data_AF-A0A1Y3B3E5-F1
#
_entry.id   AF-A0A1Y3B3E5-F1
#
_cell.length_a   1.000
_cell.length_b   1.000
_cell.length_c   1.000
_cell.angle_alpha   90.00
_cell.angle_beta   90.00
_cell.angle_gamma   90.00
#
_symmetry.space_group_name_H-M   'P 1'
#
loop_
_entity.id
_entity.type
_entity.pdbx_description
1 polymer ?
#
loop_
_entity_poly.entity_id
_entity_poly.type
_entity_poly.pdbx_seq_one_letter_code
_entity_poly.pdbx_strand_id
1 'polypeptide(L)'
;MDERTKELSWHHYVNIRQLRVEPFVLLYMIGYSLSAMAVSQLVQDKLCRVDYEQSSTFCISINSADFDHGGETIKSNIIKDATYITLYRTLLSTLPCIVWALFLGPWSDNYVNGRKYIMIV
;
A
#
# COMPACT_ATOMS: atom_id res chain seq x y z
N MET A 1 -5.27 5.07 -43.62
CA MET A 1 -4.32 5.64 -42.64
C MET A 1 -3.68 4.47 -41.96
N ASP A 2 -2.44 4.17 -42.33
CA ASP A 2 -1.77 2.86 -42.23
C ASP A 2 -1.39 2.48 -40.79
N GLU A 3 -1.62 1.24 -40.36
CA GLU A 3 -1.35 0.77 -38.99
C GLU A 3 0.13 0.85 -38.62
N ARG A 4 1.03 0.72 -39.62
CA ARG A 4 2.48 0.81 -39.44
C ARG A 4 2.99 2.20 -39.05
N THR A 5 2.29 3.28 -39.41
CA THR A 5 2.71 4.63 -38.97
C THR A 5 2.36 4.90 -37.51
N LYS A 6 1.38 4.18 -36.93
CA LYS A 6 1.12 4.23 -35.48
C LYS A 6 2.26 3.57 -34.69
N GLU A 7 2.68 2.37 -35.06
CA GLU A 7 3.79 1.67 -34.36
C GLU A 7 5.11 2.47 -34.38
N LEU A 8 5.48 3.05 -35.53
CA LEU A 8 6.67 3.89 -35.66
C LEU A 8 6.59 5.17 -34.81
N SER A 9 5.38 5.72 -34.62
CA SER A 9 5.15 6.89 -33.77
C SER A 9 5.25 6.56 -32.27
N TRP A 10 4.76 5.39 -31.85
CA TRP A 10 4.84 4.91 -30.47
C TRP A 10 6.29 4.69 -30.00
N HIS A 11 7.14 4.11 -30.84
CA HIS A 11 8.57 3.93 -30.51
C HIS A 11 9.35 5.25 -30.44
N HIS A 12 8.91 6.29 -31.15
CA HIS A 12 9.55 7.61 -31.08
C HIS A 12 9.11 8.41 -29.84
N TYR A 13 7.87 8.21 -29.37
CA TYR A 13 7.34 8.82 -28.14
C TYR A 13 7.82 8.11 -26.88
N VAL A 14 7.96 6.77 -26.92
CA VAL A 14 8.49 5.98 -25.80
C VAL A 14 10.00 5.84 -25.95
N ASN A 15 10.71 6.95 -25.73
CA ASN A 15 12.16 6.89 -25.54
C ASN A 15 12.43 6.29 -24.16
N ILE A 16 12.57 4.96 -24.09
CA ILE A 16 12.86 4.17 -22.87
C ILE A 16 14.07 4.73 -22.11
N ARG A 17 14.95 5.45 -22.82
CA ARG A 17 16.16 6.10 -22.29
C ARG A 17 15.89 7.36 -21.44
N GLN A 18 14.70 7.95 -21.50
CA GLN A 18 14.32 9.14 -20.71
C GLN A 18 13.31 8.87 -19.60
N LEU A 19 12.85 7.62 -19.45
CA LEU A 19 12.03 7.21 -18.31
C LEU A 19 12.87 7.27 -17.04
N ARG A 20 12.72 8.37 -16.30
CA ARG A 20 13.21 8.48 -14.93
C ARG A 20 12.42 7.54 -14.02
N VAL A 21 13.04 7.20 -12.91
CA VAL A 21 12.49 6.32 -11.87
C VAL A 21 11.27 6.94 -11.18
N GLU A 22 11.22 8.27 -11.16
CA GLU A 22 10.23 9.09 -10.45
C GLU A 22 8.76 8.76 -10.82
N PRO A 23 8.34 8.75 -12.11
CA PRO A 23 6.96 8.41 -12.48
C PRO A 23 6.55 6.97 -12.14
N PHE A 24 7.47 6.01 -12.21
CA PHE A 24 7.18 4.62 -11.83
C PHE A 24 6.93 4.50 -10.33
N VAL A 25 7.80 5.11 -9.52
CA VAL A 25 7.64 5.14 -8.06
C VAL A 25 6.33 5.83 -7.69
N LEU A 26 5.97 6.93 -8.36
CA LEU A 26 4.70 7.61 -8.12
C LEU A 26 3.50 6.69 -8.35
N LEU A 27 3.44 6.00 -9.49
CA LEU A 27 2.34 5.07 -9.79
C LEU A 27 2.28 3.91 -8.79
N TYR A 28 3.43 3.36 -8.43
CA TYR A 28 3.54 2.33 -7.40
C TYR A 28 3.00 2.80 -6.06
N MET A 29 3.39 3.99 -5.59
CA MET A 29 2.99 4.53 -4.30
C MET A 29 1.49 4.84 -4.24
N ILE A 30 0.88 5.27 -5.36
CA ILE A 30 -0.58 5.44 -5.47
C ILE A 30 -1.29 4.10 -5.31
N GLY A 31 -0.86 3.07 -6.06
CA GLY A 31 -1.44 1.72 -5.97
C GLY A 31 -1.29 1.13 -4.58
N TYR A 32 -0.11 1.29 -3.97
CA TYR A 32 0.16 0.85 -2.61
C TYR A 32 -0.77 1.54 -1.61
N SER A 33 -0.90 2.87 -1.67
CA SER A 33 -1.74 3.64 -0.74
C SER A 33 -3.21 3.23 -0.82
N LEU A 34 -3.74 3.04 -2.04
CA LEU A 34 -5.12 2.60 -2.23
C LEU A 34 -5.35 1.20 -1.63
N SER A 35 -4.40 0.27 -1.84
CA SER A 35 -4.48 -1.07 -1.26
C SER A 35 -4.41 -1.06 0.26
N ALA A 36 -3.56 -0.22 0.86
CA ALA A 36 -3.41 -0.09 2.30
C ALA A 36 -4.70 0.43 2.97
N MET A 37 -5.37 1.41 2.34
CA MET A 37 -6.66 1.92 2.81
C MET A 37 -7.73 0.83 2.76
N ALA A 38 -7.83 0.08 1.66
CA ALA A 38 -8.81 -0.99 1.51
C ALA A 38 -8.63 -2.08 2.57
N VAL A 39 -7.38 -2.49 2.84
CA VAL A 39 -7.06 -3.47 3.89
C VAL A 39 -7.45 -2.95 5.27
N SER A 40 -7.17 -1.68 5.56
CA SER A 40 -7.48 -1.08 6.86
C SER A 40 -8.99 -1.07 7.14
N GLN A 41 -9.80 -0.71 6.14
CA GLN A 41 -11.27 -0.75 6.24
C GLN A 41 -11.79 -2.18 6.41
N LEU A 42 -11.22 -3.15 5.69
CA LEU A 42 -11.63 -4.55 5.78
C LEU A 42 -11.30 -5.17 7.15
N VAL A 43 -10.16 -4.80 7.75
CA VAL A 43 -9.80 -5.22 9.11
C VAL A 43 -10.79 -4.67 10.12
N GLN A 44 -11.16 -3.38 10.01
CA GLN A 44 -12.15 -2.76 10.89
C GLN A 44 -13.53 -3.42 10.79
N ASP A 45 -14.03 -3.68 9.58
CA ASP A 45 -15.31 -4.37 9.37
C ASP A 45 -15.31 -5.79 9.95
N LYS A 46 -14.20 -6.51 9.77
CA LYS A 46 -14.03 -7.86 10.33
C LYS A 46 -14.03 -7.86 11.86
N LEU A 47 -13.28 -6.96 12.50
CA LEU A 47 -13.28 -6.83 13.97
C LEU A 47 -14.67 -6.47 14.50
N CYS A 48 -15.34 -5.51 13.86
CA CYS A 48 -16.66 -5.05 14.27
C CYS A 48 -17.70 -6.19 14.26
N ARG A 49 -17.66 -7.06 13.25
CA ARG A 49 -18.63 -8.14 13.06
C ARG A 49 -18.29 -9.43 13.80
N VAL A 50 -17.01 -9.77 13.91
CA VAL A 50 -16.56 -11.06 14.48
C VAL A 50 -16.21 -10.93 15.95
N ASP A 51 -15.40 -9.93 16.33
CA ASP A 51 -14.90 -9.81 17.71
C ASP A 51 -15.89 -9.06 18.61
N TYR A 52 -16.60 -8.08 18.05
CA TYR A 52 -17.54 -7.23 18.79
C TYR A 52 -19.02 -7.57 18.54
N GLU A 53 -19.30 -8.56 17.68
CA GLU A 53 -20.64 -9.07 17.34
C GLU A 53 -21.69 -7.98 17.06
N GLN A 54 -21.29 -6.85 16.47
CA GLN A 54 -22.19 -5.74 16.20
C GLN A 54 -23.03 -5.95 14.94
N SER A 55 -24.15 -5.23 14.85
CA SER A 55 -25.01 -5.27 13.66
C SER A 55 -24.27 -4.72 12.44
N SER A 56 -24.60 -5.22 11.25
CA SER A 56 -24.01 -4.73 10.00
C SER A 56 -24.27 -3.24 9.77
N THR A 57 -25.39 -2.72 10.27
CA THR A 57 -25.72 -1.29 10.21
C THR A 57 -24.77 -0.44 11.05
N PHE A 58 -24.36 -0.93 12.22
CA PHE A 58 -23.39 -0.26 13.10
C PHE A 58 -21.98 -0.26 12.49
N CYS A 59 -21.55 -1.37 11.88
CA CYS A 59 -20.23 -1.46 11.26
C CYS A 59 -20.09 -0.57 10.02
N ILE A 60 -21.15 -0.44 9.21
CA ILE A 60 -21.14 0.48 8.05
C ILE A 60 -21.08 1.93 8.51
N SER A 61 -21.80 2.28 9.59
CA SER A 61 -21.77 3.64 10.14
C SER A 61 -20.52 3.92 10.97
N ILE A 62 -19.61 2.97 11.22
CA ILE A 62 -18.47 3.16 12.14
C ILE A 62 -17.59 4.37 11.79
N ASN A 63 -17.51 4.69 10.50
CA ASN A 63 -16.79 5.85 9.96
C ASN A 63 -17.62 7.14 9.91
N SER A 64 -18.93 7.10 10.20
CA SER A 64 -19.77 8.30 10.32
C SER A 64 -19.59 8.97 11.70
N ALA A 65 -19.93 10.25 11.75
CA ALA A 65 -19.80 11.10 12.94
C ALA A 65 -21.03 11.04 13.87
N ASP A 66 -22.06 10.27 13.49
CA ASP A 66 -23.37 10.29 14.17
C ASP A 66 -23.54 8.97 14.93
N PHE A 67 -23.02 8.94 16.16
CA PHE A 67 -23.23 7.83 17.09
C PHE A 67 -23.81 8.34 18.39
N ASP A 68 -24.78 7.59 18.92
CA ASP A 68 -25.30 7.79 20.25
C ASP A 68 -24.19 7.55 21.30
N HIS A 69 -24.23 8.25 22.43
CA HIS A 69 -23.12 8.31 23.40
C HIS A 69 -22.65 6.94 23.95
N GLY A 70 -23.50 5.91 23.88
CA GLY A 70 -23.13 4.54 24.24
C GLY A 70 -22.24 3.84 23.20
N GLY A 71 -22.39 4.16 21.91
CA GLY A 71 -21.67 3.53 20.80
C GLY A 71 -20.24 4.05 20.59
N GLU A 72 -19.92 5.24 21.10
CA GLU A 72 -18.60 5.86 20.94
C GLU A 72 -17.49 5.06 21.64
N THR A 73 -17.80 4.48 22.80
CA THR A 73 -16.84 3.67 23.57
C THR A 73 -16.47 2.37 22.83
N ILE A 74 -17.48 1.70 22.27
CA ILE A 74 -17.31 0.46 21.49
C ILE A 74 -16.54 0.77 20.19
N LYS A 75 -16.90 1.87 19.50
CA LYS A 75 -16.17 2.35 18.32
C LYS A 75 -14.69 2.61 18.61
N SER A 76 -14.39 3.29 19.71
CA SER A 76 -13.01 3.58 20.13
C SER A 76 -12.20 2.30 20.34
N ASN A 77 -12.79 1.29 20.99
CA ASN A 77 -12.15 0.00 21.20
C ASN A 77 -11.90 -0.77 19.89
N ILE A 78 -12.89 -0.81 18.98
CA ILE A 78 -12.72 -1.43 17.66
C ILE A 78 -11.59 -0.76 16.87
N ILE A 79 -11.56 0.57 16.82
CA ILE A 79 -10.53 1.33 16.10
C ILE A 79 -9.15 1.10 16.73
N LYS A 80 -9.07 1.06 18.06
CA LYS A 80 -7.84 0.77 18.79
C LYS A 80 -7.31 -0.62 18.42
N ASP A 81 -8.14 -1.65 18.46
CA ASP A 81 -7.73 -3.02 18.15
C ASP A 81 -7.34 -3.19 16.68
N ALA A 82 -8.11 -2.58 15.76
CA ALA A 82 -7.76 -2.54 14.34
C ALA A 82 -6.39 -1.87 14.10
N THR A 83 -6.08 -0.83 14.88
CA THR A 83 -4.78 -0.14 14.84
C THR A 83 -3.67 -1.05 15.34
N TYR A 84 -3.87 -1.78 16.44
CA TYR A 84 -2.90 -2.76 16.93
C TYR A 84 -2.58 -3.85 15.91
N ILE A 85 -3.60 -4.40 15.23
CA ILE A 85 -3.40 -5.40 14.17
C ILE A 85 -2.62 -4.82 13.00
N THR A 86 -2.95 -3.59 12.60
CA THR A 86 -2.25 -2.89 11.50
C THR A 86 -0.79 -2.60 11.86
N LEU A 87 -0.53 -2.20 13.10
CA LEU A 87 0.83 -1.98 13.61
C LEU A 87 1.63 -3.29 13.59
N TYR A 88 1.05 -4.40 14.07
CA TYR A 88 1.72 -5.70 14.06
C TYR A 88 2.05 -6.17 12.64
N ARG A 89 1.11 -6.00 11.68
CA ARG A 89 1.36 -6.25 10.26
C ARG A 89 2.50 -5.40 9.70
N THR A 90 2.55 -4.13 10.08
CA THR A 90 3.60 -3.22 9.65
C THR A 90 4.96 -3.65 10.20
N LEU A 91 5.04 -4.02 11.48
CA LEU A 91 6.28 -4.53 12.08
C LEU A 91 6.76 -5.81 11.39
N LEU A 92 5.85 -6.73 11.10
CA LEU A 92 6.18 -7.95 10.37
C LEU A 92 6.67 -7.68 8.94
N SER A 93 6.14 -6.66 8.26
CA SER A 93 6.58 -6.28 6.92
C SER A 93 7.87 -5.47 6.92
N THR A 94 8.19 -4.72 7.97
CA THR A 94 9.45 -3.96 8.04
C THR A 94 10.66 -4.82 8.38
N LEU A 95 10.50 -5.90 9.14
CA LEU A 95 11.59 -6.82 9.47
C LEU A 95 12.36 -7.34 8.23
N PRO A 96 11.72 -7.91 7.21
CA PRO A 96 12.42 -8.29 6.00
C PRO A 96 13.03 -7.07 5.30
N CYS A 97 12.33 -5.93 5.21
CA CYS A 97 12.91 -4.72 4.61
C CYS A 97 14.21 -4.28 5.29
N ILE A 98 14.31 -4.39 6.61
CA ILE A 98 15.52 -4.07 7.37
C ILE A 98 16.65 -5.05 7.03
N VAL A 99 16.35 -6.35 7.01
CA VAL A 99 17.32 -7.38 6.62
C VAL A 99 17.82 -7.11 5.20
N TRP A 100 16.91 -6.87 4.26
CA TRP A 100 17.25 -6.54 2.87
C TRP A 100 18.09 -5.26 2.79
N ALA A 101 17.75 -4.21 3.53
CA ALA A 101 18.53 -2.96 3.54
C ALA A 101 19.95 -3.15 4.09
N LEU A 102 20.13 -3.94 5.16
CA LEU A 102 21.43 -4.18 5.77
C LEU A 102 22.37 -5.00 4.89
N PHE A 103 21.84 -5.97 4.13
CA PHE A 103 22.66 -6.83 3.26
C PHE A 103 22.79 -6.29 1.83
N LEU A 104 21.72 -5.76 1.23
CA LEU A 104 21.75 -5.24 -0.14
C LEU A 104 22.24 -3.81 -0.24
N GLY A 105 22.16 -3.00 0.81
CA GLY A 105 22.71 -1.64 0.81
C GLY A 105 24.22 -1.65 0.51
N PRO A 106 25.05 -2.35 1.30
CA PRO A 106 26.48 -2.46 1.06
C PRO A 106 26.81 -3.18 -0.26
N TRP A 107 25.98 -4.14 -0.69
CA TRP A 107 26.17 -4.83 -1.97
C TRP A 107 25.92 -3.90 -3.17
N SER A 108 24.86 -3.10 -3.11
CA SER A 108 24.49 -2.12 -4.12
C SER A 108 25.57 -1.05 -4.33
N ASP A 109 26.19 -0.58 -3.25
CA ASP A 109 27.18 0.50 -3.30
C ASP A 109 28.57 0.04 -3.75
N ASN A 110 28.94 -1.22 -3.49
CA ASN A 110 30.25 -1.76 -3.89
C ASN A 110 30.30 -2.30 -5.33
N TYR A 111 29.16 -2.63 -5.96
CA TYR A 111 29.13 -3.20 -7.31
C TYR A 111 28.98 -2.13 -8.40
N VAL A 112 29.93 -2.10 -9.35
CA VAL A 112 29.87 -1.25 -10.56
C VAL A 112 28.69 -1.72 -11.43
N ASN A 113 27.54 -1.05 -11.30
CA ASN A 113 26.20 -1.33 -11.87
C ASN A 113 25.16 -2.05 -10.97
N GLY A 114 25.41 -2.29 -9.68
CA GLY A 114 24.45 -2.95 -8.78
C GLY A 114 23.07 -2.27 -8.71
N ARG A 115 23.06 -0.93 -8.66
CA ARG A 115 21.83 -0.13 -8.63
C ARG A 115 20.90 -0.31 -9.83
N LYS A 116 21.43 -0.64 -11.01
CA LYS A 116 20.60 -0.86 -12.23
C LYS A 116 19.94 -2.24 -12.23
N TYR A 117 20.57 -3.24 -11.62
CA TYR A 117 20.00 -4.59 -11.51
C TYR A 117 18.87 -4.66 -10.48
N ILE A 118 19.00 -3.97 -9.34
CA ILE A 118 17.95 -3.91 -8.32
C ILE A 118 16.67 -3.26 -8.86
N MET A 119 16.78 -2.39 -9.86
CA MET A 119 15.63 -1.67 -10.42
C MET A 119 14.90 -2.43 -11.54
N ILE A 120 15.51 -3.51 -12.05
CA ILE A 120 14.92 -4.41 -13.06
C ILE A 120 14.16 -5.57 -12.39
N VAL A 121 14.54 -5.92 -11.16
CA VAL A 121 13.87 -6.90 -10.28
C VAL A 121 12.76 -6.23 -9.50
#